data_AF-A0A7J4G6K7-F1
#
_entry.id   AF-A0A7J4G6K7-F1
#
_cell.length_a   1.000
_cell.length_b   1.000
_cell.length_c   1.000
_cell.angle_alpha   90.00
_cell.angle_beta   90.00
_cell.angle_gamma   90.00
#
_symmetry.space_group_name_H-M   'P 1'
#
loop_
_entity.id
_entity.type
_entity.pdbx_description
1 polymer ?
#
loop_
_entity_poly.entity_id
_entity_poly.type
_entity_poly.pdbx_seq_one_letter_code
_entity_poly.pdbx_strand_id
1 'polypeptide(L)'
;MSEDEEYDHPSAWGPHDWHHGAPHNSWSPLIMSIGIGIFLFMLAGAFSNGVYDASYVPMVLVGILVVFCGLIIWWRQDMSFDGHYEPRARGVPFKNIQIRKVAMWIFLMSEMMVFTSLFTTYIRYRTGIENCQTIFERGDWVAQGYTVEAGEAINCFEPASALISTSWFHIAPGAINTFALIISSFTIVQALRYAKMPVGTIEEDVRRKKIYRYLGSTWFLACLFLTLKLIEWFVGFTLPDFLAEFNHGHTHIPSLYEEGYLINAEHYHRHDGSWHDPVTGATMLADIRVSASTFYVTTGTHGFHVALGIIGLTYMTFKAWTGGYTPDNAVSIEYFGLYWHFVDLVWVLVFPFFYLY
;
A
#
# COMPACT_ATOMS: atom_id res chain seq x y z
N MET A 1 52.45 -26.80 -15.38
CA MET A 1 52.16 -25.75 -14.39
C MET A 1 50.67 -25.85 -14.15
N SER A 2 50.28 -26.53 -13.08
CA SER A 2 48.90 -26.64 -12.63
C SER A 2 48.46 -25.25 -12.18
N GLU A 3 47.48 -24.67 -12.85
CA GLU A 3 46.76 -23.52 -12.31
C GLU A 3 45.97 -24.05 -11.12
N ASP A 4 46.40 -23.64 -9.93
CA ASP A 4 45.66 -23.84 -8.70
C ASP A 4 44.37 -23.03 -8.83
N GLU A 5 43.24 -23.71 -9.08
CA GLU A 5 41.91 -23.17 -8.91
C GLU A 5 41.74 -22.78 -7.44
N GLU A 6 42.00 -21.50 -7.14
CA GLU A 6 41.75 -20.90 -5.85
C GLU A 6 40.22 -20.90 -5.63
N TYR A 7 39.73 -21.94 -4.93
CA TYR A 7 38.35 -22.03 -4.46
C TYR A 7 38.10 -20.89 -3.47
N ASP A 8 37.69 -19.74 -4.01
CA ASP A 8 37.34 -18.55 -3.24
C ASP A 8 36.22 -18.93 -2.26
N HIS A 9 36.53 -18.94 -0.96
CA HIS A 9 35.57 -19.40 0.05
C HIS A 9 34.31 -18.52 0.02
N PRO A 10 33.10 -19.11 0.03
CA PRO A 10 31.87 -18.36 -0.12
C PRO A 10 31.71 -17.34 1.02
N SER A 11 31.87 -16.06 0.70
CA SER A 11 31.71 -14.99 1.67
C SER A 11 30.24 -14.88 2.09
N ALA A 12 30.00 -14.70 3.38
CA ALA A 12 28.65 -14.45 3.92
C ALA A 12 28.04 -13.10 3.48
N TRP A 13 28.80 -12.28 2.75
CA TRP A 13 28.57 -10.85 2.59
C TRP A 13 28.73 -10.34 1.14
N GLY A 14 29.23 -11.13 0.19
CA GLY A 14 29.70 -10.70 -1.14
C GLY A 14 29.05 -11.42 -2.32
N PRO A 15 29.36 -11.00 -3.57
CA PRO A 15 28.79 -11.58 -4.79
C PRO A 15 29.13 -13.07 -4.88
N HIS A 16 28.15 -13.89 -5.22
CA HIS A 16 28.35 -15.32 -5.46
C HIS A 16 28.52 -15.58 -6.95
N ASP A 17 29.30 -16.60 -7.31
CA ASP A 17 29.30 -17.16 -8.64
C ASP A 17 28.07 -18.08 -8.79
N TRP A 18 27.06 -17.61 -9.51
CA TRP A 18 25.83 -18.39 -9.74
C TRP A 18 26.06 -19.66 -10.59
N HIS A 19 27.30 -19.90 -11.02
CA HIS A 19 27.75 -21.07 -11.77
C HIS A 19 27.78 -22.36 -10.94
N HIS A 20 27.98 -22.30 -9.61
CA HIS A 20 28.08 -23.49 -8.76
C HIS A 20 26.84 -23.77 -7.89
N GLY A 21 25.82 -22.91 -7.96
CA GLY A 21 24.52 -23.10 -7.30
C GLY A 21 24.09 -21.90 -6.45
N ALA A 22 22.97 -22.06 -5.74
CA ALA A 22 22.46 -20.99 -4.87
C ALA A 22 23.35 -20.82 -3.62
N PRO A 23 23.58 -19.60 -3.12
CA PRO A 23 24.41 -19.34 -1.95
C PRO A 23 23.98 -20.12 -0.71
N HIS A 24 24.92 -20.78 -0.01
CA HIS A 24 24.60 -21.67 1.12
C HIS A 24 24.67 -21.00 2.51
N ASN A 25 25.10 -19.73 2.61
CA ASN A 25 25.52 -19.12 3.87
C ASN A 25 25.22 -17.60 3.98
N SER A 26 23.95 -17.20 3.78
CA SER A 26 23.48 -15.83 4.04
C SER A 26 23.09 -15.62 5.50
N TRP A 27 23.58 -14.53 6.11
CA TRP A 27 23.21 -14.13 7.48
C TRP A 27 21.91 -13.32 7.55
N SER A 28 21.38 -12.90 6.40
CA SER A 28 20.18 -12.05 6.33
C SER A 28 18.96 -12.65 7.05
N PRO A 29 18.63 -13.95 6.93
CA PRO A 29 17.51 -14.54 7.68
C PRO A 29 17.62 -14.35 9.20
N LEU A 30 18.83 -14.53 9.76
CA LEU A 30 19.09 -14.38 11.19
C LEU A 30 18.97 -12.92 11.62
N ILE A 31 19.59 -12.00 10.88
CA ILE A 31 19.56 -10.56 11.15
C ILE A 31 18.11 -10.05 11.09
N MET A 32 17.36 -10.43 10.06
CA MET A 32 15.95 -10.05 9.93
C MET A 32 15.10 -10.62 11.05
N SER A 33 15.31 -11.87 11.45
CA SER A 33 14.56 -12.47 12.57
C SER A 33 14.80 -11.73 13.89
N ILE A 34 16.05 -11.33 14.16
CA ILE A 34 16.39 -10.51 15.33
C ILE A 34 15.71 -9.14 15.26
N GLY A 35 15.80 -8.47 14.10
CA GLY A 35 15.18 -7.17 13.89
C GLY A 35 13.65 -7.20 14.04
N ILE A 36 12.99 -8.22 13.47
CA ILE A 36 11.54 -8.45 13.63
C ILE A 36 11.20 -8.72 15.10
N GLY A 37 12.00 -9.52 15.80
CA GLY A 37 11.81 -9.76 17.23
C GLY A 37 11.85 -8.47 18.04
N ILE A 38 12.89 -7.65 17.86
CA ILE A 38 13.00 -6.34 18.52
C ILE A 38 11.80 -5.46 18.18
N PHE A 39 11.46 -5.34 16.89
CA PHE A 39 10.33 -4.55 16.43
C PHE A 39 9.02 -4.97 17.12
N LEU A 40 8.67 -6.26 17.11
CA LEU A 40 7.42 -6.75 17.66
C LEU A 40 7.35 -6.59 19.19
N PHE A 41 8.42 -6.92 19.92
CA PHE A 41 8.42 -6.79 21.38
C PHE A 41 8.37 -5.33 21.84
N MET A 42 9.08 -4.43 21.15
CA MET A 42 9.09 -3.01 21.49
C MET A 42 7.79 -2.33 21.09
N LEU A 43 7.19 -2.71 19.95
CA LEU A 43 5.89 -2.21 19.54
C LEU A 43 4.79 -2.65 20.51
N ALA A 44 4.81 -3.91 20.96
CA ALA A 44 3.90 -4.39 21.99
C ALA A 44 4.12 -3.66 23.34
N GLY A 45 5.36 -3.38 23.71
CA GLY A 45 5.69 -2.61 24.91
C GLY A 45 5.20 -1.17 24.87
N ALA A 46 5.25 -0.53 23.69
CA ALA A 46 4.76 0.83 23.48
C ALA A 46 3.26 0.98 23.74
N PHE A 47 2.48 -0.11 23.64
CA PHE A 47 1.04 -0.13 23.84
C PHE A 47 0.67 -1.18 24.90
N SER A 48 0.81 -0.82 26.17
CA SER A 48 0.51 -1.72 27.30
C SER A 48 -0.72 -1.25 28.07
N ASN A 49 -1.72 -2.13 28.22
CA ASN A 49 -2.96 -1.86 28.97
C ASN A 49 -3.69 -0.58 28.54
N GLY A 50 -3.68 -0.27 27.24
CA GLY A 50 -4.32 0.94 26.69
C GLY A 50 -3.55 2.25 26.95
N VAL A 51 -2.37 2.18 27.56
CA VAL A 51 -1.48 3.33 27.77
C VAL A 51 -0.36 3.29 26.72
N TYR A 52 -0.13 4.43 26.08
CA TYR A 52 0.97 4.62 25.14
C TYR A 52 2.21 5.10 25.89
N ASP A 53 3.34 4.41 25.68
CA ASP A 53 4.64 4.81 26.20
C ASP A 53 5.63 5.08 25.05
N ALA A 54 5.95 6.36 24.86
CA ALA A 54 6.86 6.82 23.81
C ALA A 54 8.32 6.37 24.01
N SER A 55 8.71 5.92 25.21
CA SER A 55 10.08 5.49 25.51
C SER A 55 10.53 4.27 24.70
N TYR A 56 9.59 3.45 24.22
CA TYR A 56 9.86 2.29 23.37
C TYR A 56 10.12 2.67 21.90
N VAL A 57 9.70 3.85 21.44
CA VAL A 57 9.78 4.27 20.04
C VAL A 57 11.20 4.19 19.46
N PRO A 58 12.27 4.65 20.15
CA PRO A 58 13.63 4.50 19.63
C PRO A 58 14.00 3.05 19.34
N MET A 59 13.61 2.10 20.20
CA MET A 59 13.92 0.68 20.00
C MET A 59 13.05 0.03 18.91
N VAL A 60 11.83 0.52 18.70
CA VAL A 60 11.02 0.16 17.52
C VAL A 60 11.77 0.54 16.23
N LEU A 61 12.31 1.76 16.17
CA LEU A 61 13.10 2.24 15.03
C LEU A 61 14.39 1.43 14.83
N VAL A 62 15.06 1.04 15.92
CA VAL A 62 16.22 0.13 15.85
C VAL A 62 15.83 -1.22 15.26
N GLY A 63 14.70 -1.80 15.67
CA GLY A 63 14.20 -3.06 15.10
C GLY A 63 13.99 -2.96 13.59
N ILE A 64 13.32 -1.89 13.13
CA ILE A 64 13.11 -1.60 11.69
C ILE A 64 14.46 -1.44 10.97
N LEU A 65 15.41 -0.71 11.54
CA LEU A 65 16.73 -0.51 10.96
C LEU A 65 17.48 -1.84 10.79
N VAL A 66 17.44 -2.73 11.79
CA VAL A 66 18.07 -4.05 11.71
C VAL A 66 17.44 -4.91 10.62
N VAL A 67 16.11 -4.88 10.47
CA VAL A 67 15.42 -5.54 9.35
C VAL A 67 15.90 -4.98 8.02
N PHE A 68 16.01 -3.65 7.91
CA PHE A 68 16.47 -3.00 6.69
C PHE A 68 17.93 -3.37 6.34
N CYS A 69 18.82 -3.48 7.32
CA CYS A 69 20.18 -3.98 7.12
C CYS A 69 20.17 -5.41 6.54
N GLY A 70 19.31 -6.30 7.06
CA GLY A 70 19.12 -7.64 6.52
C GLY A 70 18.63 -7.64 5.07
N LEU A 71 17.67 -6.76 4.74
CA LEU A 71 17.17 -6.58 3.38
C LEU A 71 18.24 -6.08 2.41
N ILE A 72 19.10 -5.14 2.82
CA ILE A 72 20.21 -4.66 1.98
C ILE A 72 21.16 -5.80 1.61
N ILE A 73 21.45 -6.72 2.54
CA ILE A 73 22.30 -7.89 2.26
C ILE A 73 21.66 -8.77 1.17
N TRP A 74 20.36 -9.05 1.28
CA TRP A 74 19.63 -9.79 0.25
C TRP A 74 19.58 -9.06 -1.09
N TRP A 75 19.32 -7.75 -1.10
CA TRP A 75 19.35 -6.97 -2.34
C TRP A 75 20.73 -6.97 -2.98
N ARG A 76 21.80 -6.87 -2.20
CA ARG A 76 23.16 -6.97 -2.74
C ARG A 76 23.41 -8.34 -3.38
N GLN A 77 22.92 -9.42 -2.76
CA GLN A 77 23.00 -10.76 -3.32
C GLN A 77 22.18 -10.87 -4.62
N ASP A 78 20.96 -10.33 -4.67
CA ASP A 78 20.13 -10.31 -5.88
C ASP A 78 20.68 -9.40 -7.00
N MET A 79 21.40 -8.33 -6.67
CA MET A 79 22.09 -7.51 -7.68
C MET A 79 23.16 -8.29 -8.42
N SER A 80 23.80 -9.26 -7.76
CA SER A 80 24.80 -10.15 -8.38
C SER A 80 24.19 -11.28 -9.21
N PHE A 81 22.86 -11.46 -9.17
CA PHE A 81 22.17 -12.52 -9.92
C PHE A 81 22.09 -12.21 -11.41
N ASP A 82 22.62 -13.12 -12.23
CA ASP A 82 22.78 -12.98 -13.68
C ASP A 82 21.68 -13.67 -14.52
N GLY A 83 20.85 -14.54 -13.91
CA GLY A 83 19.80 -15.29 -14.60
C GLY A 83 20.15 -16.74 -14.93
N HIS A 84 21.40 -17.18 -14.77
CA HIS A 84 21.85 -18.48 -15.27
C HIS A 84 21.33 -19.68 -14.48
N TYR A 85 21.16 -19.53 -13.16
CA TYR A 85 20.68 -20.62 -12.29
C TYR A 85 19.39 -20.26 -11.55
N GLU A 86 18.26 -20.78 -12.04
CA GLU A 86 16.96 -20.68 -11.36
C GLU A 86 16.52 -22.06 -10.85
N PRO A 87 16.43 -22.29 -9.52
CA PRO A 87 15.96 -23.55 -9.00
C PRO A 87 14.52 -23.84 -9.46
N ARG A 88 14.23 -25.11 -9.76
CA ARG A 88 12.88 -25.55 -10.13
C ARG A 88 12.18 -26.23 -8.96
N ALA A 89 10.89 -25.98 -8.83
CA ALA A 89 10.04 -26.64 -7.85
C ALA A 89 9.99 -28.16 -8.10
N ARG A 90 10.16 -28.94 -7.03
CA ARG A 90 10.17 -30.42 -7.08
C ARG A 90 8.80 -31.04 -6.76
N GLY A 91 7.94 -30.31 -6.05
CA GLY A 91 6.63 -30.78 -5.59
C GLY A 91 5.50 -30.54 -6.59
N VAL A 92 4.46 -31.38 -6.54
CA VAL A 92 3.18 -31.16 -7.24
C VAL A 92 2.34 -30.13 -6.46
N PRO A 93 1.51 -29.30 -7.10
CA PRO A 93 1.19 -29.27 -8.54
C PRO A 93 2.21 -28.51 -9.42
N PHE A 94 3.18 -27.81 -8.84
CA PHE A 94 4.07 -26.88 -9.57
C PHE A 94 5.39 -27.48 -10.06
N LYS A 95 5.45 -28.79 -10.27
CA LYS A 95 6.68 -29.51 -10.64
C LYS A 95 7.29 -28.94 -11.92
N ASN A 96 8.61 -28.72 -11.93
CA ASN A 96 9.39 -28.15 -13.05
C ASN A 96 9.15 -26.67 -13.35
N ILE A 97 8.39 -25.94 -12.54
CA ILE A 97 8.25 -24.47 -12.65
C ILE A 97 9.37 -23.80 -11.85
N GLN A 98 9.83 -22.62 -12.28
CA GLN A 98 10.79 -21.79 -11.54
C GLN A 98 10.28 -21.50 -10.12
N ILE A 99 11.12 -21.71 -9.11
CA ILE A 99 10.69 -21.63 -7.71
C ILE A 99 10.26 -20.22 -7.31
N ARG A 100 10.95 -19.18 -7.78
CA ARG A 100 10.59 -17.78 -7.47
C ARG A 100 9.24 -17.39 -8.07
N LYS A 101 8.92 -17.90 -9.27
CA LYS A 101 7.61 -17.71 -9.89
C LYS A 101 6.49 -18.32 -9.05
N VAL A 102 6.67 -19.55 -8.59
CA VAL A 102 5.70 -20.23 -7.72
C VAL A 102 5.57 -19.52 -6.38
N ALA A 103 6.69 -19.10 -5.78
CA ALA A 103 6.70 -18.35 -4.54
C ALA A 103 5.92 -17.04 -4.67
N MET A 104 6.10 -16.30 -5.77
CA MET A 104 5.33 -15.09 -6.05
C MET A 104 3.83 -15.37 -6.21
N TRP A 105 3.43 -16.45 -6.87
CA TRP A 105 2.00 -16.81 -6.94
C TRP A 105 1.41 -17.12 -5.58
N ILE A 106 2.12 -17.88 -4.75
CA ILE A 106 1.67 -18.22 -3.39
C ILE A 106 1.58 -16.97 -2.52
N PHE A 107 2.58 -16.10 -2.59
CA PHE A 107 2.58 -14.80 -1.91
C PHE A 107 1.39 -13.94 -2.35
N LEU A 108 1.14 -13.80 -3.65
CA LEU A 108 0.00 -13.00 -4.12
C LEU A 108 -1.36 -13.62 -3.74
N MET A 109 -1.45 -14.96 -3.68
CA MET A 109 -2.64 -15.62 -3.15
C MET A 109 -2.84 -15.34 -1.66
N SER A 110 -1.78 -15.26 -0.84
CA SER A 110 -1.92 -14.88 0.57
C SER A 110 -2.39 -13.44 0.72
N GLU A 111 -1.84 -12.50 -0.07
CA GLU A 111 -2.28 -11.12 -0.03
C GLU A 111 -3.74 -10.97 -0.50
N MET A 112 -4.15 -11.73 -1.53
CA MET A 112 -5.55 -11.77 -1.96
C MET A 112 -6.48 -12.23 -0.83
N MET A 113 -6.08 -13.22 -0.03
CA MET A 113 -6.86 -13.68 1.13
C MET A 113 -6.98 -12.60 2.20
N VAL A 114 -5.90 -11.86 2.49
CA VAL A 114 -5.91 -10.73 3.42
C VAL A 114 -6.91 -9.66 2.96
N PHE A 115 -6.80 -9.16 1.72
CA PHE A 115 -7.74 -8.15 1.22
C PHE A 115 -9.18 -8.67 1.11
N THR A 116 -9.39 -9.92 0.71
CA THR A 116 -10.72 -10.53 0.69
C THR A 116 -11.37 -10.50 2.07
N SER A 117 -10.60 -10.78 3.13
CA SER A 117 -11.10 -10.69 4.51
C SER A 117 -11.50 -9.26 4.89
N LEU A 118 -10.68 -8.26 4.52
CA LEU A 118 -10.97 -6.84 4.78
C LEU A 118 -12.24 -6.37 4.06
N PHE A 119 -12.38 -6.71 2.77
CA PHE A 119 -13.59 -6.40 1.99
C PHE A 119 -14.83 -7.11 2.55
N THR A 120 -14.71 -8.39 2.92
CA THR A 120 -15.83 -9.14 3.52
C THR A 120 -16.27 -8.54 4.84
N THR A 121 -15.31 -8.15 5.70
CA THR A 121 -15.59 -7.46 6.96
C THR A 121 -16.28 -6.12 6.72
N TYR A 122 -15.80 -5.31 5.77
CA TYR A 122 -16.47 -4.06 5.40
C TYR A 122 -17.91 -4.29 4.94
N ILE A 123 -18.15 -5.20 4.00
CA ILE A 123 -19.50 -5.49 3.47
C ILE A 123 -20.42 -5.97 4.59
N ARG A 124 -19.93 -6.83 5.50
CA ARG A 124 -20.70 -7.34 6.62
C ARG A 124 -21.12 -6.23 7.59
N TYR A 125 -20.23 -5.29 7.91
CA TYR A 125 -20.60 -4.16 8.77
C TYR A 125 -21.47 -3.15 8.04
N ARG A 126 -21.18 -2.85 6.77
CA ARG A 126 -21.95 -1.95 5.91
C ARG A 126 -23.41 -2.39 5.74
N THR A 127 -23.65 -3.69 5.68
CA THR A 127 -25.01 -4.26 5.52
C THR A 127 -25.67 -4.64 6.85
N GLY A 128 -24.88 -4.80 7.92
CA GLY A 128 -25.38 -5.23 9.24
C GLY A 128 -25.68 -4.09 10.21
N ILE A 129 -25.07 -2.93 10.04
CA ILE A 129 -25.28 -1.74 10.87
C ILE A 129 -26.15 -0.74 10.11
N GLU A 130 -27.15 -0.17 10.78
CA GLU A 130 -28.07 0.80 10.19
C GLU A 130 -27.32 2.09 9.79
N ASN A 131 -27.69 2.69 8.66
CA ASN A 131 -27.04 3.89 8.14
C ASN A 131 -27.40 5.10 9.01
N CYS A 132 -26.41 5.94 9.33
CA CYS A 132 -26.62 7.15 10.14
C CYS A 132 -27.68 8.08 9.54
N GLN A 133 -27.72 8.20 8.21
CA GLN A 133 -28.73 9.02 7.52
C GLN A 133 -30.16 8.51 7.75
N THR A 134 -30.35 7.18 7.75
CA THR A 134 -31.67 6.57 7.98
C THR A 134 -32.14 6.78 9.42
N ILE A 135 -31.22 6.68 10.38
CA ILE A 135 -31.50 6.98 11.79
C ILE A 135 -31.85 8.46 11.96
N PHE A 136 -31.09 9.35 11.32
CA PHE A 136 -31.35 10.78 11.36
C PHE A 136 -32.77 11.11 10.86
N GLU A 137 -33.16 10.56 9.71
CA GLU A 137 -34.49 10.72 9.10
C GLU A 137 -35.63 10.14 9.95
N ARG A 138 -35.35 9.11 10.76
CA ARG A 138 -36.33 8.54 11.69
C ARG A 138 -36.67 9.48 12.85
N GLY A 139 -35.74 10.37 13.22
CA GLY A 139 -35.93 11.42 14.23
C GLY A 139 -35.99 10.93 15.68
N ASP A 140 -35.86 9.63 15.93
CA ASP A 140 -35.94 9.05 17.28
C ASP A 140 -34.70 9.32 18.14
N TRP A 141 -33.58 9.69 17.51
CA TRP A 141 -32.35 10.12 18.16
C TRP A 141 -32.54 11.32 19.09
N VAL A 142 -33.46 12.24 18.76
CA VAL A 142 -33.78 13.41 19.62
C VAL A 142 -34.46 12.94 20.92
N ALA A 143 -35.47 12.07 20.79
CA ALA A 143 -36.22 11.56 21.94
C ALA A 143 -35.39 10.61 22.81
N GLN A 144 -34.41 9.93 22.22
CA GLN A 144 -33.50 9.02 22.91
C GLN A 144 -32.27 9.72 23.49
N GLY A 145 -32.10 11.02 23.25
CA GLY A 145 -30.99 11.79 23.82
C GLY A 145 -29.65 11.62 23.11
N TYR A 146 -29.60 11.10 21.89
CA TYR A 146 -28.36 10.98 21.11
C TYR A 146 -27.98 12.30 20.44
N THR A 147 -27.71 13.29 21.28
CA THR A 147 -27.46 14.68 20.86
C THR A 147 -26.12 15.17 21.37
N VAL A 148 -25.54 16.15 20.69
CA VAL A 148 -24.30 16.82 21.14
C VAL A 148 -24.44 17.35 22.58
N GLU A 149 -25.61 17.85 22.96
CA GLU A 149 -25.86 18.41 24.30
C GLU A 149 -25.90 17.34 25.40
N ALA A 150 -26.48 16.18 25.10
CA ALA A 150 -26.57 15.07 26.04
C ALA A 150 -25.25 14.27 26.13
N GLY A 151 -24.41 14.32 25.09
CA GLY A 151 -23.13 13.63 25.03
C GLY A 151 -23.23 12.12 24.80
N GLU A 152 -24.43 11.59 24.52
CA GLU A 152 -24.61 10.18 24.15
C GLU A 152 -24.57 10.03 22.62
N ALA A 153 -23.80 9.05 22.14
CA ALA A 153 -23.64 8.78 20.71
C ALA A 153 -24.37 7.51 20.28
N ILE A 154 -25.10 7.58 19.17
CA ILE A 154 -25.73 6.41 18.56
C ILE A 154 -24.75 5.66 17.65
N ASN A 155 -24.70 4.34 17.79
CA ASN A 155 -23.92 3.50 16.89
C ASN A 155 -24.62 3.40 15.53
N CYS A 156 -23.98 3.92 14.48
CA CYS A 156 -24.50 3.89 13.12
C CYS A 156 -23.36 3.82 12.09
N PHE A 157 -23.68 3.40 10.88
CA PHE A 157 -22.69 3.26 9.81
C PHE A 157 -22.67 4.47 8.88
N GLU A 158 -21.62 5.26 8.97
CA GLU A 158 -21.34 6.38 8.05
C GLU A 158 -20.21 5.98 7.08
N PRO A 159 -20.51 5.65 5.81
CA PRO A 159 -19.47 5.28 4.87
C PRO A 159 -18.63 6.51 4.50
N ALA A 160 -17.32 6.31 4.27
CA ALA A 160 -16.45 7.39 3.78
C ALA A 160 -16.97 8.02 2.47
N SER A 161 -17.65 7.23 1.63
CA SER A 161 -18.32 7.72 0.43
C SER A 161 -19.33 8.83 0.72
N ALA A 162 -19.97 8.87 1.88
CA ALA A 162 -20.90 9.95 2.26
C ALA A 162 -20.21 11.31 2.42
N LEU A 163 -18.91 11.34 2.70
CA LEU A 163 -18.10 12.55 2.75
C LEU A 163 -17.43 12.82 1.40
N ILE A 164 -16.84 11.77 0.82
CA ILE A 164 -15.99 11.91 -0.36
C ILE A 164 -16.81 12.11 -1.64
N SER A 165 -18.03 11.58 -1.72
CA SER A 165 -18.87 11.68 -2.92
C SER A 165 -19.70 12.96 -3.03
N THR A 166 -19.64 13.81 -2.01
CA THR A 166 -20.45 15.05 -1.91
C THR A 166 -20.11 16.06 -3.01
N SER A 167 -18.86 16.07 -3.47
CA SER A 167 -18.38 16.99 -4.50
C SER A 167 -17.43 16.30 -5.46
N TRP A 168 -17.48 16.75 -6.72
CA TRP A 168 -16.55 16.30 -7.76
C TRP A 168 -15.09 16.44 -7.34
N PHE A 169 -14.77 17.51 -6.62
CA PHE A 169 -13.39 17.78 -6.22
C PHE A 169 -12.94 16.89 -5.05
N HIS A 170 -13.84 16.41 -4.19
CA HIS A 170 -13.48 15.38 -3.20
C HIS A 170 -13.19 14.02 -3.86
N ILE A 171 -13.91 13.65 -4.92
CA ILE A 171 -13.68 12.39 -5.66
C ILE A 171 -12.45 12.48 -6.59
N ALA A 172 -12.15 13.67 -7.13
CA ALA A 172 -11.15 13.86 -8.18
C ALA A 172 -9.75 13.30 -7.84
N PRO A 173 -9.17 13.50 -6.64
CA PRO A 173 -7.90 12.85 -6.27
C PRO A 173 -7.95 11.32 -6.37
N GLY A 174 -9.06 10.71 -5.94
CA GLY A 174 -9.28 9.26 -6.07
C GLY A 174 -9.39 8.81 -7.52
N ALA A 175 -10.09 9.57 -8.37
CA ALA A 175 -10.20 9.28 -9.80
C ALA A 175 -8.84 9.40 -10.52
N ILE A 176 -8.08 10.48 -10.26
CA ILE A 176 -6.73 10.68 -10.79
C ILE A 176 -5.82 9.52 -10.38
N ASN A 177 -5.92 9.08 -9.13
CA ASN A 177 -5.16 7.95 -8.59
C ASN A 177 -5.47 6.64 -9.32
N THR A 178 -6.73 6.38 -9.67
CA THR A 178 -7.11 5.23 -10.48
C THR A 178 -6.44 5.26 -11.84
N PHE A 179 -6.42 6.41 -12.53
CA PHE A 179 -5.71 6.55 -13.80
C PHE A 179 -4.19 6.42 -13.63
N ALA A 180 -3.62 7.02 -12.58
CA ALA A 180 -2.19 6.93 -12.29
C ALA A 180 -1.75 5.47 -12.13
N LEU A 181 -2.51 4.64 -11.40
CA LEU A 181 -2.19 3.24 -11.23
C LEU A 181 -2.35 2.42 -12.52
N ILE A 182 -3.42 2.63 -13.29
CA ILE A 182 -3.61 1.95 -14.58
C ILE A 182 -2.47 2.29 -15.56
N ILE A 183 -2.08 3.57 -15.64
CA ILE A 183 -0.95 4.00 -16.48
C ILE A 183 0.35 3.38 -15.97
N SER A 184 0.54 3.31 -14.65
CA SER A 184 1.72 2.71 -14.03
C SER A 184 1.84 1.19 -14.31
N SER A 185 0.70 0.49 -14.39
CA SER A 185 0.59 -0.89 -14.85
C SER A 185 0.94 -1.04 -16.33
N PHE A 186 0.55 -0.09 -17.17
CA PHE A 186 1.00 -0.10 -18.57
C PHE A 186 2.51 0.11 -18.69
N THR A 187 3.09 1.05 -17.94
CA THR A 187 4.52 1.35 -18.03
C THR A 187 5.40 0.19 -17.55
N ILE A 188 4.99 -0.55 -16.52
CA ILE A 188 5.75 -1.73 -16.06
C ILE A 188 5.77 -2.85 -17.12
N VAL A 189 4.66 -3.06 -17.85
CA VAL A 189 4.61 -4.01 -18.96
C VAL A 189 5.53 -3.57 -20.10
N GLN A 190 5.59 -2.28 -20.40
CA GLN A 190 6.55 -1.78 -21.39
C GLN A 190 7.99 -1.97 -20.94
N ALA A 191 8.32 -1.75 -19.65
CA ALA A 191 9.64 -2.03 -19.12
C ALA A 191 10.02 -3.51 -19.32
N LEU A 192 9.11 -4.44 -19.00
CA LEU A 192 9.31 -5.88 -19.20
C LEU A 192 9.50 -6.24 -20.68
N ARG A 193 8.69 -5.65 -21.57
CA ARG A 193 8.79 -5.86 -23.01
C ARG A 193 10.18 -5.51 -23.53
N TYR A 194 10.72 -4.36 -23.16
CA TYR A 194 12.07 -3.95 -23.57
C TYR A 194 13.16 -4.78 -22.91
N ALA A 195 12.96 -5.22 -21.66
CA ALA A 195 13.92 -6.08 -20.96
C ALA A 195 14.04 -7.48 -21.56
N LYS A 196 12.95 -8.06 -22.08
CA LYS A 196 12.93 -9.38 -22.73
C LYS A 196 13.33 -9.37 -24.20
N MET A 197 13.63 -8.21 -24.81
CA MET A 197 14.04 -8.16 -26.20
C MET A 197 15.35 -8.94 -26.41
N PRO A 198 15.44 -9.84 -27.43
CA PRO A 198 16.68 -10.55 -27.72
C PRO A 198 17.85 -9.61 -27.95
N VAL A 199 19.04 -10.05 -27.54
CA VAL A 199 20.29 -9.31 -27.74
C VAL A 199 20.49 -9.05 -29.24
N GLY A 200 20.83 -7.81 -29.61
CA GLY A 200 21.05 -7.41 -31.00
C GLY A 200 19.83 -6.85 -31.74
N THR A 201 18.63 -6.83 -31.12
CA THR A 201 17.44 -6.19 -31.72
C THR A 201 17.49 -4.66 -31.71
N ILE A 202 18.05 -4.08 -30.64
CA ILE A 202 18.25 -2.65 -30.43
C ILE A 202 19.58 -2.43 -29.71
N GLU A 203 20.11 -1.22 -29.79
CA GLU A 203 21.32 -0.83 -29.06
C GLU A 203 21.10 -0.97 -27.54
N GLU A 204 22.10 -1.51 -26.85
CA GLU A 204 22.06 -1.84 -25.43
C GLU A 204 21.81 -0.61 -24.54
N ASP A 205 22.39 0.53 -24.90
CA ASP A 205 22.20 1.79 -24.18
C ASP A 205 20.76 2.31 -24.33
N VAL A 206 20.15 2.17 -25.51
CA VAL A 206 18.77 2.53 -25.81
C VAL A 206 17.82 1.61 -25.05
N ARG A 207 18.10 0.30 -25.04
CA ARG A 207 17.33 -0.69 -24.25
C ARG A 207 17.33 -0.30 -22.78
N ARG A 208 18.52 -0.11 -22.20
CA ARG A 208 18.70 0.32 -20.80
C ARG A 208 17.94 1.62 -20.51
N LYS A 209 18.05 2.60 -21.42
CA LYS A 209 17.37 3.90 -21.31
C LYS A 209 15.86 3.77 -21.24
N LYS A 210 15.28 2.91 -22.09
CA LYS A 210 13.83 2.67 -22.08
C LYS A 210 13.38 1.98 -20.81
N ILE A 211 14.09 0.94 -20.36
CA ILE A 211 13.73 0.21 -19.14
C ILE A 211 13.72 1.15 -17.92
N TYR A 212 14.80 1.91 -17.68
CA TYR A 212 14.82 2.81 -16.51
C TYR A 212 13.76 3.91 -16.60
N ARG A 213 13.46 4.43 -17.80
CA ARG A 213 12.43 5.48 -17.97
C ARG A 213 11.04 4.95 -17.64
N TYR A 214 10.70 3.76 -18.11
CA TYR A 214 9.40 3.15 -17.82
C TYR A 214 9.26 2.79 -16.34
N LEU A 215 10.28 2.18 -15.72
CA LEU A 215 10.27 1.88 -14.29
C LEU A 215 10.23 3.17 -13.45
N GLY A 216 11.01 4.18 -13.82
CA GLY A 216 11.01 5.49 -13.16
C GLY A 216 9.68 6.24 -13.33
N SER A 217 8.98 6.05 -14.45
CA SER A 217 7.62 6.59 -14.64
C SER A 217 6.62 5.90 -13.71
N THR A 218 6.68 4.56 -13.58
CA THR A 218 5.87 3.82 -12.60
C THR A 218 6.15 4.31 -11.18
N TRP A 219 7.42 4.51 -10.81
CA TRP A 219 7.82 5.04 -9.51
C TRP A 219 7.24 6.43 -9.24
N PHE A 220 7.33 7.34 -10.22
CA PHE A 220 6.78 8.69 -10.08
C PHE A 220 5.26 8.68 -9.88
N LEU A 221 4.54 7.87 -10.66
CA LEU A 221 3.08 7.73 -10.54
C LEU A 221 2.68 7.12 -9.19
N ALA A 222 3.46 6.19 -8.67
CA ALA A 222 3.24 5.62 -7.33
C ALA A 222 3.46 6.64 -6.21
N CYS A 223 4.52 7.45 -6.31
CA CYS A 223 4.76 8.55 -5.37
C CYS A 223 3.65 9.59 -5.43
N LEU A 224 3.17 9.94 -6.63
CA LEU A 224 2.02 10.81 -6.83
C LEU A 224 0.78 10.23 -6.14
N PHE A 225 0.52 8.93 -6.32
CA PHE A 225 -0.61 8.24 -5.69
C PHE A 225 -0.60 8.39 -4.17
N LEU A 226 0.53 8.06 -3.52
CA LEU A 226 0.63 8.17 -2.06
C LEU A 226 0.57 9.61 -1.58
N THR A 227 1.14 10.56 -2.33
CA THR A 227 1.08 11.98 -1.97
C THR A 227 -0.36 12.47 -1.97
N LEU A 228 -1.13 12.16 -3.02
CA LEU A 228 -2.55 12.50 -3.10
C LEU A 228 -3.35 11.85 -1.97
N LYS A 229 -3.01 10.63 -1.56
CA LYS A 229 -3.65 9.96 -0.40
C LYS A 229 -3.35 10.66 0.93
N LEU A 230 -2.10 11.06 1.15
CA LEU A 230 -1.73 11.80 2.37
C LEU A 230 -2.42 13.16 2.42
N ILE A 231 -2.55 13.83 1.27
CA ILE A 231 -3.30 15.09 1.17
C ILE A 231 -4.77 14.86 1.53
N GLU A 232 -5.42 13.87 0.94
CA GLU A 232 -6.82 13.52 1.22
C GLU A 232 -7.08 13.22 2.70
N TRP A 233 -6.16 12.49 3.35
CA TRP A 233 -6.33 12.09 4.75
C TRP A 233 -6.07 13.22 5.74
N PHE A 234 -5.02 14.01 5.53
CA PHE A 234 -4.49 14.88 6.59
C PHE A 234 -4.41 16.37 6.25
N VAL A 235 -4.39 16.76 4.98
CA VAL A 235 -4.05 18.14 4.58
C VAL A 235 -5.22 18.87 3.95
N GLY A 236 -6.00 18.21 3.10
CA GLY A 236 -6.99 18.88 2.28
C GLY A 236 -6.33 19.75 1.21
N PHE A 237 -7.13 20.51 0.47
CA PHE A 237 -6.59 21.46 -0.50
C PHE A 237 -7.56 22.61 -0.79
N THR A 238 -6.98 23.76 -1.14
CA THR A 238 -7.74 24.95 -1.56
C THR A 238 -7.92 24.97 -3.07
N LEU A 239 -9.14 25.23 -3.51
CA LEU A 239 -9.46 25.52 -4.90
C LEU A 239 -9.22 27.00 -5.21
N PRO A 240 -8.66 27.33 -6.39
CA PRO A 240 -8.71 28.67 -6.93
C PRO A 240 -10.15 29.18 -7.06
N ASP A 241 -10.37 30.49 -6.93
CA ASP A 241 -11.71 31.11 -6.93
C ASP A 241 -12.56 30.74 -8.15
N PHE A 242 -11.95 30.58 -9.33
CA PHE A 242 -12.66 30.18 -10.55
C PHE A 242 -13.18 28.74 -10.53
N LEU A 243 -12.64 27.88 -9.67
CA LEU A 243 -13.11 26.50 -9.46
C LEU A 243 -14.09 26.39 -8.28
N ALA A 244 -14.11 27.37 -7.37
CA ALA A 244 -15.00 27.38 -6.21
C ALA A 244 -16.48 27.47 -6.62
N GLU A 245 -16.79 28.11 -7.74
CA GLU A 245 -18.15 28.15 -8.31
C GLU A 245 -18.68 26.75 -8.63
N PHE A 246 -17.80 25.83 -9.02
CA PHE A 246 -18.13 24.42 -9.26
C PHE A 246 -18.17 23.57 -7.98
N ASN A 247 -17.83 24.14 -6.82
CA ASN A 247 -17.81 23.47 -5.52
C ASN A 247 -18.77 24.15 -4.52
N HIS A 248 -19.96 24.54 -4.99
CA HIS A 248 -20.99 25.21 -4.18
C HIS A 248 -20.52 26.50 -3.48
N GLY A 249 -19.48 27.16 -4.02
CA GLY A 249 -18.89 28.37 -3.45
C GLY A 249 -17.84 28.12 -2.37
N HIS A 250 -17.53 26.85 -2.04
CA HIS A 250 -16.49 26.51 -1.08
C HIS A 250 -15.10 26.48 -1.75
N THR A 251 -14.20 27.32 -1.26
CA THR A 251 -12.80 27.41 -1.71
C THR A 251 -11.88 26.40 -1.03
N HIS A 252 -12.33 25.75 0.03
CA HIS A 252 -11.54 24.77 0.79
C HIS A 252 -12.23 23.41 0.79
N ILE A 253 -11.45 22.37 0.50
CA ILE A 253 -11.86 20.97 0.58
C ILE A 253 -11.17 20.39 1.80
N PRO A 254 -11.93 20.14 2.89
CA PRO A 254 -11.36 19.63 4.12
C PRO A 254 -10.82 18.22 3.93
N SER A 255 -9.78 17.91 4.69
CA SER A 255 -9.28 16.54 4.82
C SER A 255 -10.24 15.66 5.61
N LEU A 256 -10.11 14.33 5.48
CA LEU A 256 -10.86 13.40 6.35
C LEU A 256 -10.55 13.61 7.84
N TYR A 257 -9.34 14.07 8.16
CA TYR A 257 -8.96 14.44 9.52
C TYR A 257 -9.74 15.66 10.02
N GLU A 258 -9.84 16.72 9.21
CA GLU A 258 -10.61 17.93 9.54
C GLU A 258 -12.11 17.67 9.62
N GLU A 259 -12.64 16.77 8.79
CA GLU A 259 -14.02 16.29 8.87
C GLU A 259 -14.30 15.46 10.14
N GLY A 260 -13.28 15.12 10.92
CA GLY A 260 -13.44 14.29 12.12
C GLY A 260 -13.71 12.82 11.82
N TYR A 261 -13.53 12.37 10.57
CA TYR A 261 -13.66 10.97 10.17
C TYR A 261 -12.42 10.20 10.63
N LEU A 262 -12.38 9.82 11.91
CA LEU A 262 -11.23 9.22 12.59
C LEU A 262 -11.57 7.84 13.17
N ILE A 263 -10.55 7.00 13.32
CA ILE A 263 -10.67 5.64 13.89
C ILE A 263 -11.23 5.67 15.32
N ASN A 264 -10.99 6.74 16.07
CA ASN A 264 -11.44 6.95 17.44
C ASN A 264 -12.64 7.91 17.56
N ALA A 265 -13.38 8.16 16.48
CA ALA A 265 -14.52 9.08 16.46
C ALA A 265 -15.78 8.46 17.10
N GLU A 266 -15.82 8.44 18.43
CA GLU A 266 -16.99 8.01 19.23
C GLU A 266 -18.09 9.09 19.34
N HIS A 267 -17.73 10.36 19.19
CA HIS A 267 -18.62 11.51 19.28
C HIS A 267 -18.57 12.32 17.98
N TYR A 268 -18.96 11.69 16.88
CA TYR A 268 -18.94 12.27 15.54
C TYR A 268 -20.23 13.02 15.23
N HIS A 269 -20.10 14.21 14.66
CA HIS A 269 -21.19 14.97 14.06
C HIS A 269 -20.66 15.52 12.73
N ARG A 270 -21.53 15.61 11.72
CA ARG A 270 -21.09 16.12 10.41
C ARG A 270 -20.76 17.61 10.47
N HIS A 271 -19.62 17.98 9.89
CA HIS A 271 -19.15 19.36 9.85
C HIS A 271 -19.97 20.25 8.90
N ASP A 272 -20.68 19.67 7.93
CA ASP A 272 -21.66 20.36 7.07
C ASP A 272 -22.93 20.78 7.82
N GLY A 273 -23.08 20.37 9.08
CA GLY A 273 -24.23 20.65 9.92
C GLY A 273 -25.51 19.93 9.48
N SER A 274 -25.47 18.98 8.55
CA SER A 274 -26.67 18.34 7.98
C SER A 274 -27.51 17.55 8.99
N TRP A 275 -26.92 17.08 10.08
CA TRP A 275 -27.61 16.34 11.15
C TRP A 275 -28.16 17.25 12.26
N HIS A 276 -28.83 18.33 11.89
CA HIS A 276 -29.55 19.18 12.83
C HIS A 276 -31.06 18.99 12.71
N ASP A 277 -31.75 18.94 13.84
CA ASP A 277 -33.20 19.03 13.88
C ASP A 277 -33.62 20.50 13.73
N PRO A 278 -34.35 20.88 12.66
CA PRO A 278 -34.78 22.26 12.44
C PRO A 278 -35.81 22.75 13.47
N VAL A 279 -36.49 21.84 14.19
CA VAL A 279 -37.54 22.19 15.18
C VAL A 279 -36.93 22.42 16.55
N THR A 280 -36.10 21.48 17.02
CA THR A 280 -35.50 21.55 18.37
C THR A 280 -34.14 22.23 18.39
N GLY A 281 -33.47 22.33 17.24
CA GLY A 281 -32.07 22.78 17.15
C GLY A 281 -31.05 21.74 17.59
N ALA A 282 -31.49 20.54 18.01
CA ALA A 282 -30.59 19.48 18.44
C ALA A 282 -29.71 19.00 17.28
N THR A 283 -28.47 18.61 17.55
CA THR A 283 -27.55 18.00 16.57
C THR A 283 -27.29 16.55 16.94
N MET A 284 -27.42 15.63 15.99
CA MET A 284 -27.21 14.20 16.22
C MET A 284 -25.74 13.89 16.47
N LEU A 285 -25.48 13.00 17.43
CA LEU A 285 -24.14 12.51 17.76
C LEU A 285 -24.01 11.02 17.46
N ALA A 286 -23.01 10.63 16.67
CA ALA A 286 -22.83 9.27 16.16
C ALA A 286 -21.49 8.65 16.58
N ASP A 287 -21.48 7.35 16.84
CA ASP A 287 -20.26 6.54 16.96
C ASP A 287 -19.98 5.88 15.61
N ILE A 288 -18.96 6.39 14.90
CA ILE A 288 -18.60 5.93 13.56
C ILE A 288 -17.32 5.10 13.54
N ARG A 289 -16.77 4.73 14.70
CA ARG A 289 -15.44 4.08 14.83
C ARG A 289 -15.31 2.85 13.95
N VAL A 290 -16.36 2.04 13.81
CA VAL A 290 -16.36 0.83 12.97
C VAL A 290 -16.18 1.20 11.50
N SER A 291 -16.95 2.16 10.99
CA SER A 291 -16.86 2.59 9.59
C SER A 291 -15.48 3.17 9.26
N ALA A 292 -14.99 4.11 10.09
CA ALA A 292 -13.68 4.71 9.93
C ALA A 292 -12.54 3.68 10.05
N SER A 293 -12.62 2.77 11.03
CA SER A 293 -11.62 1.69 11.18
C SER A 293 -11.54 0.81 9.94
N THR A 294 -12.69 0.37 9.40
CA THR A 294 -12.70 -0.47 8.20
C THR A 294 -12.15 0.26 6.97
N PHE A 295 -12.45 1.55 6.84
CA PHE A 295 -11.89 2.41 5.79
C PHE A 295 -10.36 2.53 5.91
N TYR A 296 -9.84 3.04 7.03
CA TYR A 296 -8.40 3.29 7.20
C TYR A 296 -7.56 2.02 7.25
N VAL A 297 -8.06 0.93 7.83
CA VAL A 297 -7.34 -0.35 7.82
C VAL A 297 -7.24 -0.89 6.39
N THR A 298 -8.32 -0.82 5.60
CA THR A 298 -8.30 -1.35 4.23
C THR A 298 -7.45 -0.48 3.30
N THR A 299 -7.71 0.82 3.28
CA THR A 299 -6.98 1.78 2.44
C THR A 299 -5.54 1.97 2.90
N GLY A 300 -5.27 1.91 4.21
CA GLY A 300 -3.92 1.95 4.78
C GLY A 300 -3.12 0.68 4.50
N THR A 301 -3.75 -0.49 4.54
CA THR A 301 -3.09 -1.74 4.11
C THR A 301 -2.71 -1.65 2.63
N HIS A 302 -3.60 -1.14 1.77
CA HIS A 302 -3.28 -0.88 0.36
C HIS A 302 -2.14 0.13 0.19
N GLY A 303 -2.20 1.27 0.89
CA GLY A 303 -1.15 2.29 0.87
C GLY A 303 0.21 1.76 1.33
N PHE A 304 0.22 0.89 2.34
CA PHE A 304 1.43 0.18 2.79
C PHE A 304 2.00 -0.71 1.69
N HIS A 305 1.16 -1.45 0.96
CA HIS A 305 1.61 -2.22 -0.20
C HIS A 305 2.20 -1.32 -1.29
N VAL A 306 1.54 -0.21 -1.64
CA VAL A 306 2.08 0.75 -2.61
C VAL A 306 3.44 1.28 -2.14
N ALA A 307 3.60 1.59 -0.85
CA ALA A 307 4.87 2.05 -0.27
C ALA A 307 5.98 0.99 -0.37
N LEU A 308 5.70 -0.27 -0.04
CA LEU A 308 6.64 -1.38 -0.23
C LEU A 308 6.99 -1.57 -1.72
N GLY A 309 6.00 -1.39 -2.60
CA GLY A 309 6.20 -1.42 -4.03
C GLY A 309 7.08 -0.28 -4.53
N ILE A 310 6.99 0.93 -3.97
CA ILE A 310 7.91 2.05 -4.28
C ILE A 310 9.34 1.71 -3.88
N ILE A 311 9.53 1.06 -2.73
CA ILE A 311 10.86 0.57 -2.30
C ILE A 311 11.41 -0.43 -3.34
N GLY A 312 10.59 -1.40 -3.76
CA GLY A 312 10.93 -2.35 -4.82
C GLY A 312 11.23 -1.69 -6.17
N LEU A 313 10.42 -0.71 -6.58
CA LEU A 313 10.63 0.08 -7.79
C LEU A 313 11.92 0.90 -7.73
N THR A 314 12.27 1.42 -6.57
CA THR A 314 13.53 2.16 -6.36
C THR A 314 14.71 1.22 -6.62
N TYR A 315 14.69 0.02 -6.03
CA TYR A 315 15.68 -1.02 -6.26
C TYR A 315 15.79 -1.40 -7.75
N MET A 316 14.66 -1.68 -8.40
CA MET A 316 14.63 -2.09 -9.80
C MET A 316 15.06 -0.98 -10.76
N THR A 317 14.65 0.26 -10.49
CA THR A 317 15.06 1.42 -11.30
C THR A 317 16.57 1.64 -11.16
N PHE A 318 17.12 1.46 -9.96
CA PHE A 318 18.56 1.49 -9.73
C PHE A 318 19.29 0.37 -10.48
N LYS A 319 18.80 -0.88 -10.42
CA LYS A 319 19.34 -2.03 -11.18
C LYS A 319 19.25 -1.82 -12.70
N ALA A 320 18.20 -1.17 -13.20
CA ALA A 320 18.09 -0.78 -14.61
C ALA A 320 19.12 0.27 -14.99
N TRP A 321 19.36 1.25 -14.12
CA TRP A 321 20.29 2.33 -14.38
C TRP A 321 21.74 1.84 -14.49
N THR A 322 22.13 0.86 -13.67
CA THR A 322 23.44 0.19 -13.72
C THR A 322 23.57 -0.82 -14.87
N GLY A 323 22.48 -1.13 -15.57
CA GLY A 323 22.49 -2.06 -16.71
C GLY A 323 22.37 -3.54 -16.33
N GLY A 324 21.89 -3.86 -15.13
CA GLY A 324 21.80 -5.24 -14.62
C GLY A 324 20.72 -6.13 -15.24
N TYR A 325 19.93 -5.61 -16.21
CA TYR A 325 18.88 -6.38 -16.87
C TYR A 325 19.31 -6.92 -18.23
N THR A 326 19.60 -8.22 -18.26
CA THR A 326 19.71 -9.05 -19.46
C THR A 326 18.36 -9.73 -19.75
N PRO A 327 18.14 -10.27 -20.97
CA PRO A 327 16.92 -11.03 -21.27
C PRO A 327 16.67 -12.20 -20.31
N ASP A 328 17.74 -12.82 -19.80
CA ASP A 328 17.68 -13.93 -18.84
C ASP A 328 17.37 -13.44 -17.41
N ASN A 329 17.82 -12.25 -17.02
CA ASN A 329 17.55 -11.64 -15.71
C ASN A 329 16.26 -10.79 -15.68
N ALA A 330 15.62 -10.54 -16.84
CA ALA A 330 14.40 -9.75 -16.96
C ALA A 330 13.19 -10.36 -16.22
N VAL A 331 13.31 -11.62 -15.80
CA VAL A 331 12.28 -12.35 -15.04
C VAL A 331 11.97 -11.67 -13.70
N SER A 332 12.93 -10.99 -13.09
CA SER A 332 12.69 -10.19 -11.88
C SER A 332 11.69 -9.04 -12.11
N ILE A 333 11.68 -8.44 -13.31
CA ILE A 333 10.68 -7.43 -13.70
C ILE A 333 9.30 -8.08 -13.90
N GLU A 334 9.24 -9.31 -14.42
CA GLU A 334 7.96 -10.04 -14.53
C GLU A 334 7.35 -10.30 -13.16
N TYR A 335 8.16 -10.76 -12.19
CA TYR A 335 7.70 -11.07 -10.84
C TYR A 335 7.20 -9.84 -10.10
N PHE A 336 7.95 -8.74 -10.15
CA PHE A 336 7.51 -7.48 -9.58
C PHE A 336 6.31 -6.89 -10.33
N GLY A 337 6.24 -7.07 -11.66
CA GLY A 337 5.07 -6.71 -12.47
C GLY A 337 3.79 -7.38 -12.01
N LEU A 338 3.84 -8.68 -11.67
CA LEU A 338 2.69 -9.40 -11.10
C LEU A 338 2.23 -8.78 -9.77
N TYR A 339 3.17 -8.41 -8.90
CA TYR A 339 2.86 -7.72 -7.65
C TYR A 339 2.24 -6.35 -7.88
N TRP A 340 2.81 -5.57 -8.81
CA TRP A 340 2.30 -4.23 -9.12
C TRP A 340 0.88 -4.26 -9.68
N HIS A 341 0.60 -5.19 -10.59
CA HIS A 341 -0.75 -5.42 -11.12
C HIS A 341 -1.73 -5.88 -10.04
N PHE A 342 -1.28 -6.65 -9.06
CA PHE A 342 -2.12 -7.02 -7.92
C PHE A 342 -2.50 -5.78 -7.10
N VAL A 343 -1.54 -4.92 -6.76
CA VAL A 343 -1.80 -3.67 -6.01
C VAL A 343 -2.75 -2.74 -6.79
N ASP A 344 -2.61 -2.66 -8.11
CA ASP A 344 -3.52 -1.93 -8.99
C ASP A 344 -4.95 -2.52 -8.96
N LEU A 345 -5.09 -3.84 -9.12
CA LEU A 345 -6.38 -4.53 -9.07
C LEU A 345 -7.09 -4.29 -7.73
N VAL A 346 -6.35 -4.38 -6.62
CA VAL A 346 -6.91 -4.08 -5.29
C VAL A 346 -7.44 -2.65 -5.23
N TRP A 347 -6.73 -1.66 -5.78
CA TRP A 347 -7.21 -0.28 -5.82
C TRP A 347 -8.50 -0.13 -6.63
N VAL A 348 -8.57 -0.77 -7.80
CA VAL A 348 -9.76 -0.78 -8.66
C VAL A 348 -10.98 -1.35 -7.93
N LEU A 349 -10.79 -2.20 -6.91
CA LEU A 349 -11.86 -2.64 -6.01
C LEU A 349 -12.08 -1.67 -4.84
N VAL A 350 -11.01 -1.21 -4.17
CA VAL A 350 -11.13 -0.26 -3.04
C VAL A 350 -11.90 0.99 -3.44
N PHE A 351 -11.63 1.56 -4.62
CA PHE A 351 -12.23 2.81 -5.05
C PHE A 351 -13.77 2.71 -5.13
N PRO A 352 -14.41 1.82 -5.90
CA PRO A 352 -15.87 1.69 -5.90
C PRO A 352 -16.46 1.36 -4.53
N PHE A 353 -15.87 0.42 -3.77
CA PHE A 353 -16.47 -0.05 -2.51
C PHE A 353 -16.46 1.00 -1.39
N PHE A 354 -15.44 1.85 -1.33
CA PHE A 354 -15.27 2.83 -0.25
C PHE A 354 -15.51 4.28 -0.66
N TYR A 355 -15.38 4.62 -1.95
CA TYR A 355 -15.54 5.99 -2.45
C TYR A 355 -16.88 6.23 -3.14
N LEU A 356 -17.52 5.18 -3.69
CA LEU A 356 -18.76 5.32 -4.47
C LEU A 356 -19.98 4.62 -3.84
N TYR A 357 -19.78 3.54 -3.09
CA TYR A 357 -20.84 2.69 -2.52
C TYR A 357 -21.12 2.94 -1.04
#